data_AF-A0A9P7T478-F1
#
_entry.id   AF-A0A9P7T478-F1
#
_cell.length_a   1.000
_cell.length_b   1.000
_cell.length_c   1.000
_cell.angle_alpha   90.00
_cell.angle_beta   90.00
_cell.angle_gamma   90.00
#
_symmetry.space_group_name_H-M   'P 1'
#
loop_
_entity.id
_entity.type
_entity.pdbx_description
1 polymer ?
#
loop_
_entity_poly.entity_id
_entity_poly.type
_entity_poly.pdbx_seq_one_letter_code
_entity_poly.pdbx_strand_id
1 'polypeptide(L)'
;MAKHGKTFPSNVKPGRIGCSWAKFMPHHTFHVFGHAIELNPGPFNTKEHTMITMMTAAGSTLNYAIDILLAQEIFYKQKFKWGFQILLMVSTQAMGLGVAGISRRFLIWPSSMVWPATLITCVVLHSLHDHRPSDPSATNGWKIGRYSFFLAVALITFMWEWFPLVIAPFLSYFMWPTWIAPSNVVVNQIFGGNTGFGLMPISFDWATVTSFLGSPLQTPAFAIVNVFLGVCFMAIGAAGLAFAGPEYYRYLPISANQNFDRFAQPYNTS
;
A
#
# COMPACT_ATOMS: atom_id res chain seq x y z
N MET A 1 0.43 -9.83 43.34
CA MET A 1 -0.02 -11.24 43.20
C MET A 1 -0.44 -11.46 41.75
N ALA A 2 0.49 -11.89 40.89
CA ALA A 2 0.21 -12.31 39.50
C ALA A 2 1.46 -13.01 38.92
N LYS A 3 1.73 -14.24 39.37
CA LYS A 3 2.62 -15.17 38.67
C LYS A 3 1.77 -16.01 37.73
N HIS A 4 1.68 -15.62 36.46
CA HIS A 4 1.35 -16.54 35.37
C HIS A 4 2.04 -16.08 34.09
N GLY A 5 3.36 -16.25 34.06
CA GLY A 5 4.09 -16.34 32.80
C GLY A 5 3.71 -17.66 32.13
N LYS A 6 2.81 -17.59 31.14
CA LYS A 6 2.60 -18.71 30.23
C LYS A 6 3.86 -18.86 29.38
N THR A 7 4.66 -19.85 29.71
CA THR A 7 5.72 -20.39 28.85
C THR A 7 5.07 -20.88 27.56
N PHE A 8 5.36 -20.19 26.45
CA PHE A 8 4.97 -20.66 25.13
C PHE A 8 5.78 -21.93 24.80
N PRO A 9 5.13 -23.02 24.33
CA PRO A 9 5.84 -24.24 23.97
C PRO A 9 6.79 -24.00 22.81
N SER A 10 8.05 -24.41 23.00
CA SER A 10 9.23 -24.27 22.14
C SER A 10 9.19 -25.05 20.82
N ASN A 11 8.02 -25.49 20.36
CA ASN A 11 7.86 -26.37 19.19
C ASN A 11 7.26 -25.65 17.99
N VAL A 12 7.73 -24.44 17.72
CA VAL A 12 7.45 -23.71 16.48
C VAL A 12 8.72 -23.74 15.66
N LYS A 13 8.79 -24.63 14.66
CA LYS A 13 9.88 -24.62 13.67
C LYS A 13 9.72 -23.36 12.83
N PRO A 14 10.62 -22.36 12.92
CA PRO A 14 10.42 -21.09 12.24
C PRO A 14 10.59 -21.22 10.73
N GLY A 15 10.06 -20.26 9.97
CA GLY A 15 10.16 -20.22 8.51
C GLY A 15 11.61 -20.36 8.01
N ARG A 16 11.79 -21.17 6.95
CA ARG A 16 13.08 -21.69 6.47
C ARG A 16 14.17 -20.64 6.22
N ILE A 17 13.82 -19.39 5.88
CA ILE A 17 14.78 -18.34 5.51
C ILE A 17 15.40 -17.67 6.76
N GLY A 18 14.61 -17.35 7.79
CA GLY A 18 15.14 -16.79 9.05
C GLY A 18 16.00 -17.79 9.83
N CYS A 19 15.62 -19.07 9.78
CA CYS A 19 16.44 -20.16 10.31
C CYS A 19 17.74 -20.37 9.54
N SER A 20 17.80 -20.06 8.25
CA SER A 20 19.05 -20.13 7.49
C SER A 20 20.07 -19.13 8.03
N TRP A 21 19.67 -17.89 8.32
CA TRP A 21 20.58 -16.91 8.91
C TRP A 21 21.08 -17.34 10.30
N ALA A 22 20.18 -17.80 11.17
CA ALA A 22 20.55 -18.34 12.48
C ALA A 22 21.45 -19.59 12.42
N LYS A 23 21.42 -20.33 11.31
CA LYS A 23 22.23 -21.55 11.10
C LYS A 23 23.57 -21.27 10.42
N PHE A 24 23.69 -20.19 9.65
CA PHE A 24 24.90 -19.82 8.91
C PHE A 24 25.72 -18.70 9.56
N MET A 25 25.12 -17.83 10.40
CA MET A 25 25.89 -16.80 11.09
C MET A 25 26.62 -17.34 12.34
N PRO A 26 27.94 -17.11 12.46
CA PRO A 26 28.70 -17.53 13.61
C PRO A 26 28.32 -16.72 14.86
N HIS A 27 28.30 -17.38 16.02
CA HIS A 27 28.08 -16.77 17.34
C HIS A 27 29.30 -15.95 17.75
N HIS A 28 29.48 -14.78 17.13
CA HIS A 28 30.50 -13.81 17.53
C HIS A 28 29.87 -12.65 18.30
N THR A 29 30.42 -12.37 19.47
CA THR A 29 30.07 -11.22 20.30
C THR A 29 31.05 -10.10 20.00
N PHE A 30 30.57 -9.01 19.41
CA PHE A 30 31.36 -7.81 19.19
C PHE A 30 31.13 -6.84 20.33
N HIS A 31 32.22 -6.33 20.91
CA HIS A 31 32.15 -5.24 21.90
C HIS A 31 32.31 -3.91 21.18
N VAL A 32 31.23 -3.15 21.04
CA VAL A 32 31.22 -1.82 20.43
C VAL A 32 30.78 -0.82 21.49
N PHE A 33 31.63 0.17 21.78
CA PHE A 33 31.37 1.23 22.78
C PHE A 33 30.88 0.73 24.15
N GLY A 34 31.46 -0.35 24.68
CA GLY A 34 31.12 -0.90 26.00
C GLY A 34 29.85 -1.76 26.05
N HIS A 35 29.13 -1.90 24.92
CA HIS A 35 28.00 -2.82 24.79
C HIS A 35 28.40 -4.09 24.04
N ALA A 36 28.08 -5.25 24.61
CA ALA A 36 28.26 -6.54 23.96
C ALA A 36 27.10 -6.75 22.96
N ILE A 37 27.42 -6.76 21.67
CA ILE A 37 26.49 -7.03 20.58
C ILE A 37 26.73 -8.46 20.13
N GLU A 38 25.81 -9.34 20.47
CA GLU A 38 25.82 -10.73 20.02
C GLU A 38 25.18 -10.83 18.63
N LEU A 39 25.93 -11.33 17.64
CA LEU A 39 25.41 -11.53 16.27
C LEU A 39 24.33 -12.61 16.18
N ASN A 40 24.34 -13.56 17.10
CA ASN A 40 23.38 -14.67 17.10
C ASN A 40 23.04 -15.05 18.56
N PRO A 41 22.11 -14.32 19.20
CA PRO A 41 21.76 -14.52 20.61
C PRO A 41 20.83 -15.73 20.85
N GLY A 42 20.28 -16.37 19.80
CA GLY A 42 19.40 -17.53 19.98
C GLY A 42 18.59 -17.97 18.74
N PRO A 43 17.75 -19.01 18.89
CA PRO A 43 16.94 -19.54 17.80
C PRO A 43 15.87 -18.53 17.34
N PHE A 44 15.76 -18.39 16.02
CA PHE A 44 14.90 -17.39 15.38
C PHE A 44 13.45 -17.47 15.86
N ASN A 45 12.94 -16.40 16.46
CA ASN A 45 11.59 -16.37 17.02
C ASN A 45 10.62 -15.53 16.17
N THR A 46 9.30 -15.77 16.29
CA THR A 46 8.27 -14.94 15.68
C THR A 46 8.45 -13.46 16.00
N LYS A 47 8.89 -13.12 17.22
CA LYS A 47 9.17 -11.72 17.62
C LYS A 47 10.28 -11.07 16.80
N GLU A 48 11.35 -11.81 16.52
CA GLU A 48 12.48 -11.31 15.72
C GLU A 48 12.05 -11.14 14.26
N HIS A 49 11.27 -12.10 13.72
CA HIS A 49 10.68 -11.96 12.40
C HIS A 49 9.80 -10.71 12.33
N THR A 50 8.88 -10.52 13.27
CA THR A 50 8.01 -9.34 13.28
C THR A 50 8.82 -8.05 13.30
N MET A 51 9.87 -7.96 14.12
CA MET A 51 10.72 -6.76 14.18
C MET A 51 11.42 -6.48 12.85
N ILE A 52 12.02 -7.51 12.22
CA ILE A 52 12.65 -7.39 10.91
C ILE A 52 11.63 -6.92 9.87
N THR A 53 10.45 -7.54 9.81
CA THR A 53 9.38 -7.16 8.89
C THR A 53 8.98 -5.69 9.05
N MET A 54 8.86 -5.20 10.30
CA MET A 54 8.53 -3.80 10.55
C MET A 54 9.65 -2.83 10.15
N MET A 55 10.91 -3.18 10.41
CA MET A 55 12.06 -2.36 9.98
C MET A 55 12.19 -2.32 8.46
N THR A 56 12.01 -3.45 7.78
CA THR A 56 12.01 -3.51 6.31
C THR A 56 10.85 -2.71 5.73
N ALA A 57 9.64 -2.85 6.28
CA ALA A 57 8.48 -2.08 5.83
C ALA A 57 8.73 -0.57 5.95
N ALA A 58 9.26 -0.09 7.08
CA ALA A 58 9.59 1.32 7.30
C ALA A 58 10.64 1.86 6.30
N GLY A 59 11.54 1.02 5.81
CA GLY A 59 12.57 1.39 4.82
C GLY A 59 12.15 1.23 3.36
N SER A 60 11.09 0.49 3.06
CA SER A 60 10.69 0.17 1.67
C SER A 60 9.86 1.27 0.98
N THR A 61 9.18 2.11 1.75
CA THR A 61 8.35 3.19 1.20
C THR A 61 9.20 4.39 0.78
N LEU A 62 8.91 4.92 -0.41
CA LEU A 62 9.53 6.15 -0.91
C LEU A 62 9.21 7.34 0.00
N ASN A 63 10.19 8.23 0.17
CA ASN A 63 10.00 9.45 0.95
C ASN A 63 9.21 10.48 0.14
N TYR A 64 8.09 10.96 0.66
CA TYR A 64 7.24 11.98 0.02
C TYR A 64 7.99 13.28 -0.33
N ALA A 65 9.08 13.60 0.37
CA ALA A 65 9.92 14.74 0.03
C ALA A 65 10.53 14.64 -1.39
N ILE A 66 10.65 13.43 -1.96
CA ILE A 66 11.10 13.22 -3.34
C ILE A 66 10.10 13.85 -4.31
N ASP A 67 8.79 13.68 -4.08
CA ASP A 67 7.75 14.24 -4.95
C ASP A 67 7.77 15.77 -4.93
N ILE A 68 8.02 16.37 -3.76
CA ILE A 68 8.19 17.82 -3.63
C ILE A 68 9.42 18.30 -4.42
N LEU A 69 10.56 17.62 -4.28
CA LEU A 69 11.79 17.99 -4.98
C LEU A 69 11.65 17.84 -6.50
N LEU A 70 11.02 16.75 -6.96
CA LEU A 70 10.71 16.53 -8.37
C LEU A 70 9.77 17.59 -8.91
N ALA A 71 8.72 17.95 -8.16
CA ALA A 71 7.82 19.03 -8.56
C ALA A 71 8.55 20.38 -8.67
N GLN A 72 9.44 20.70 -7.74
CA GLN A 72 10.26 21.91 -7.78
C GLN A 72 11.23 21.92 -8.97
N GLU A 73 11.84 20.80 -9.30
CA GLU A 73 12.76 20.70 -10.43
C GLU A 73 12.04 20.72 -11.78
N ILE A 74 10.94 19.97 -11.92
CA ILE A 74 10.22 19.80 -13.19
C ILE A 74 9.35 21.02 -13.50
N PHE A 75 8.52 21.45 -12.54
CA PHE A 75 7.58 22.56 -12.76
C PHE A 75 8.24 23.91 -12.51
N TYR A 76 9.00 24.08 -11.42
CA TYR A 76 9.54 25.39 -11.04
C TYR A 76 10.98 25.64 -11.50
N LYS A 77 11.63 24.67 -12.17
CA LYS A 77 13.02 24.75 -12.64
C LYS A 77 14.04 25.10 -11.55
N GLN A 78 13.69 24.90 -10.28
CA GLN A 78 14.56 25.19 -9.14
C GLN A 78 15.37 23.96 -8.75
N LYS A 79 16.68 24.00 -9.00
CA LYS A 79 17.59 22.92 -8.63
C LYS A 79 18.30 23.22 -7.32
N PHE A 80 17.79 22.65 -6.24
CA PHE A 80 18.45 22.73 -4.94
C PHE A 80 19.66 21.79 -4.86
N LYS A 81 20.70 22.20 -4.13
CA LYS A 81 21.90 21.39 -3.92
C LYS A 81 21.58 20.14 -3.05
N TRP A 82 22.39 19.10 -3.18
CA TRP A 82 22.23 17.81 -2.48
C TRP A 82 22.02 17.96 -0.97
N GLY A 83 22.72 18.89 -0.32
CA GLY A 83 22.60 19.09 1.13
C GLY A 83 21.19 19.54 1.57
N PHE A 84 20.55 20.41 0.79
CA PHE A 84 19.16 20.83 1.04
C PHE A 84 18.21 19.65 0.85
N GLN A 85 18.40 18.85 -0.19
CA GLN A 85 17.57 17.68 -0.48
C GLN A 85 17.61 16.67 0.68
N ILE A 86 18.80 16.35 1.20
CA ILE A 86 18.96 15.44 2.34
C ILE A 86 18.33 16.02 3.61
N LEU A 87 18.59 17.30 3.92
CA LEU A 87 18.01 17.94 5.10
C LEU A 87 16.47 17.99 5.03
N LEU A 88 15.90 18.27 3.85
CA LEU A 88 14.46 18.23 3.62
C LEU A 88 13.90 16.82 3.83
N MET A 89 14.56 15.79 3.29
CA MET A 89 14.16 14.39 3.47
C MET A 89 14.23 13.95 4.94
N VAL A 90 15.29 14.32 5.67
CA VAL A 90 15.45 13.93 7.09
C VAL A 90 14.46 14.66 7.98
N SER A 91 14.27 15.97 7.78
CA SER A 91 13.35 16.78 8.58
C SER A 91 11.89 16.37 8.40
N THR A 92 11.45 16.05 7.17
CA THR A 92 10.09 15.56 6.90
C THR A 92 9.83 14.21 7.59
N GLN A 93 10.77 13.27 7.54
CA GLN A 93 10.65 11.99 8.22
C GLN A 93 10.70 12.13 9.75
N ALA A 94 11.58 12.98 10.28
CA ALA A 94 11.67 13.26 11.71
C ALA A 94 10.38 13.89 12.23
N MET A 95 9.79 14.83 11.49
CA MET A 95 8.50 15.43 11.81
C MET A 95 7.37 14.39 11.80
N GLY A 96 7.31 13.54 10.77
CA GLY A 96 6.30 12.48 10.67
C GLY A 96 6.37 11.49 11.83
N LEU A 97 7.57 11.00 12.17
CA LEU A 97 7.78 10.12 13.32
C LEU A 97 7.51 10.82 14.66
N GLY A 98 7.83 12.11 14.77
CA GLY A 98 7.53 12.93 15.95
C GLY A 98 6.04 13.05 16.21
N VAL A 99 5.25 13.38 15.18
CA VAL A 99 3.78 13.46 15.27
C VAL A 99 3.19 12.09 15.57
N ALA A 100 3.65 11.02 14.91
CA ALA A 100 3.20 9.66 15.17
C ALA A 100 3.46 9.23 16.63
N GLY A 101 4.60 9.64 17.21
CA GLY A 101 4.94 9.41 18.61
C GLY A 101 3.94 10.06 19.59
N ILE A 102 3.51 11.29 19.30
CA ILE A 102 2.50 12.00 20.11
C ILE A 102 1.13 11.35 19.96
N SER A 103 0.72 11.03 18.72
CA SER A 103 -0.57 10.42 18.42
C SER A 103 -0.72 8.98 18.94
N ARG A 104 0.39 8.29 19.23
CA ARG A 104 0.39 6.92 19.76
C ARG A 104 -0.49 6.74 21.00
N ARG A 105 -0.52 7.72 21.91
CA ARG A 105 -1.35 7.64 23.12
C ARG A 105 -2.84 7.58 22.80
N PHE A 106 -3.27 8.24 21.73
CA PHE A 106 -4.68 8.35 21.35
C PHE A 106 -5.11 7.26 20.36
N LEU A 107 -4.21 6.83 19.48
CA LEU A 107 -4.54 5.94 18.35
C LEU A 107 -4.18 4.47 18.58
N ILE A 108 -3.29 4.16 19.53
CA ILE A 108 -2.74 2.80 19.70
C ILE A 108 -3.08 2.21 21.08
N TRP A 109 -3.05 3.02 22.15
CA TRP A 109 -3.30 2.52 23.50
C TRP A 109 -4.75 2.14 23.79
N PRO A 110 -5.77 2.83 23.26
CA PRO A 110 -7.16 2.44 23.48
C PRO A 110 -7.50 1.10 22.81
N SER A 111 -8.08 0.15 23.56
CA SER A 111 -8.41 -1.19 23.06
C SER A 111 -9.50 -1.19 21.98
N SER A 112 -10.28 -0.11 21.85
CA SER A 112 -11.27 0.07 20.79
C SER A 112 -10.67 0.43 19.43
N MET A 113 -9.40 0.86 19.39
CA MET A 113 -8.72 1.22 18.15
C MET A 113 -8.08 -0.01 17.51
N VAL A 114 -8.79 -0.58 16.54
CA VAL A 114 -8.30 -1.71 15.73
C VAL A 114 -7.83 -1.17 14.38
N TRP A 115 -6.67 -1.63 13.93
CA TRP A 115 -6.07 -1.26 12.64
C TRP A 115 -6.10 -2.45 11.68
N PRO A 116 -7.13 -2.63 10.85
CA PRO A 116 -7.32 -3.83 10.04
C PRO A 116 -6.12 -4.22 9.15
N ALA A 117 -5.42 -3.21 8.60
CA ALA A 117 -4.23 -3.44 7.80
C ALA A 117 -3.09 -4.14 8.58
N THR A 118 -2.95 -3.86 9.88
CA THR A 118 -1.91 -4.53 10.69
C THR A 118 -2.29 -5.97 11.05
N LEU A 119 -3.60 -6.29 11.13
CA LEU A 119 -4.05 -7.66 11.35
C LEU A 119 -3.63 -8.59 10.22
N ILE A 120 -3.64 -8.14 8.97
CA ILE A 120 -3.22 -8.96 7.82
C ILE A 120 -1.76 -9.39 7.98
N THR A 121 -0.86 -8.43 8.26
CA THR A 121 0.55 -8.73 8.49
C THR A 121 0.74 -9.68 9.68
N CYS A 122 -0.03 -9.49 10.75
CA CYS A 122 -0.02 -10.39 11.90
C CYS A 122 -0.49 -11.81 11.55
N VAL A 123 -1.54 -11.95 10.73
CA VAL A 123 -2.07 -13.26 10.29
C VAL A 123 -1.08 -13.98 9.39
N VAL A 124 -0.41 -13.26 8.48
CA VAL A 124 0.63 -13.84 7.62
C VAL A 124 1.83 -14.32 8.47
N LEU A 125 2.32 -13.47 9.37
CA LEU A 125 3.40 -13.84 10.30
C LEU A 125 3.01 -15.02 11.18
N HIS A 126 1.77 -15.03 11.69
CA HIS A 126 1.25 -16.13 12.48
C HIS A 126 1.15 -17.41 11.66
N SER A 127 0.62 -17.37 10.44
CA SER A 127 0.47 -18.54 9.56
C SER A 127 1.81 -19.12 9.10
N LEU A 128 2.86 -18.30 9.02
CA LEU A 128 4.20 -18.74 8.65
C LEU A 128 4.94 -19.44 9.80
N HIS A 129 4.60 -19.10 11.04
CA HIS A 129 5.21 -19.69 12.24
C HIS A 129 4.33 -20.80 12.83
N ASP A 130 3.01 -20.73 12.70
CA ASP A 130 2.08 -21.75 13.19
C ASP A 130 2.01 -22.95 12.24
N HIS A 131 2.76 -24.01 12.58
CA HIS A 131 2.80 -25.27 11.85
C HIS A 131 1.88 -26.34 12.45
N ARG A 132 0.95 -25.96 13.35
CA ARG A 132 0.00 -26.90 13.91
C ARG A 132 -0.91 -27.44 12.80
N PRO A 133 -1.23 -28.75 12.82
CA PRO A 133 -2.22 -29.29 11.90
C PRO A 133 -3.55 -28.54 12.07
N SER A 134 -4.24 -28.27 10.97
CA SER A 134 -5.54 -27.63 11.00
C SER A 134 -6.51 -28.49 11.80
N ASP A 135 -7.12 -27.89 12.84
CA ASP A 135 -8.13 -28.58 13.64
C ASP A 135 -9.36 -28.86 12.75
N PRO A 136 -9.72 -30.13 12.51
CA PRO A 136 -10.86 -30.49 11.66
C PRO A 136 -12.19 -29.93 12.18
N SER A 137 -12.30 -29.67 13.49
CA SER A 137 -13.51 -29.13 14.13
C SER A 137 -13.77 -27.66 13.81
N ALA A 138 -12.71 -26.88 13.56
CA ALA A 138 -12.81 -25.46 13.22
C ALA A 138 -12.88 -25.18 11.71
N THR A 139 -12.68 -26.19 10.86
CA THR A 139 -12.43 -26.01 9.42
C THR A 139 -13.49 -26.69 8.53
N ASN A 140 -14.67 -27.07 9.05
CA ASN A 140 -15.73 -27.73 8.28
C ASN A 140 -15.22 -28.90 7.39
N GLY A 141 -14.27 -29.70 7.90
CA GLY A 141 -13.70 -30.86 7.19
C GLY A 141 -12.63 -30.54 6.13
N TRP A 142 -12.21 -29.28 5.96
CA TRP A 142 -11.08 -28.93 5.08
C TRP A 142 -9.75 -29.44 5.65
N LYS A 143 -9.04 -30.21 4.82
CA LYS A 143 -7.75 -30.84 5.16
C LYS A 143 -6.52 -30.06 4.71
N ILE A 144 -6.69 -28.98 3.94
CA ILE A 144 -5.56 -28.17 3.47
C ILE A 144 -4.98 -27.38 4.64
N GLY A 145 -3.67 -27.53 4.86
CA GLY A 145 -2.95 -26.73 5.84
C GLY A 145 -2.88 -25.25 5.42
N ARG A 146 -2.95 -24.34 6.40
CA ARG A 146 -2.95 -22.88 6.18
C ARG A 146 -1.81 -22.40 5.28
N TYR A 147 -0.61 -22.95 5.48
CA TYR A 147 0.57 -22.63 4.68
C TYR A 147 0.45 -23.07 3.21
N SER A 148 -0.09 -24.27 2.95
CA SER A 148 -0.31 -24.77 1.59
C SER A 148 -1.37 -23.96 0.85
N PHE A 149 -2.43 -23.55 1.54
CA PHE A 149 -3.44 -22.65 0.97
C PHE A 149 -2.84 -21.30 0.59
N PHE A 150 -2.04 -20.71 1.49
CA PHE A 150 -1.34 -19.45 1.22
C PHE A 150 -0.45 -19.54 -0.03
N LEU A 151 0.37 -20.60 -0.15
CA LEU A 151 1.21 -20.80 -1.33
C LEU A 151 0.42 -21.02 -2.62
N ALA A 152 -0.70 -21.76 -2.55
CA ALA A 152 -1.55 -21.99 -3.71
C ALA A 152 -2.16 -20.68 -4.23
N VAL A 153 -2.72 -19.85 -3.32
CA VAL A 153 -3.27 -18.55 -3.68
C VAL A 153 -2.18 -17.62 -4.21
N ALA A 154 -1.02 -17.56 -3.55
CA ALA A 154 0.10 -16.72 -4.00
C ALA A 154 0.57 -17.08 -5.41
N LEU A 155 0.63 -18.38 -5.75
CA LEU A 155 1.02 -18.84 -7.08
C LEU A 155 -0.04 -18.55 -8.14
N ILE A 156 -1.32 -18.76 -7.82
CA ILE A 156 -2.43 -18.44 -8.73
C ILE A 156 -2.47 -16.94 -9.02
N THR A 157 -2.38 -16.09 -7.99
CA THR A 157 -2.33 -14.63 -8.18
C THR A 157 -1.09 -14.23 -8.95
N PHE A 158 0.09 -14.77 -8.64
CA PHE A 158 1.31 -14.51 -9.40
C PHE A 158 1.13 -14.81 -10.89
N MET A 159 0.53 -15.95 -11.25
CA MET A 159 0.28 -16.30 -12.65
C MET A 159 -0.79 -15.41 -13.29
N TRP A 160 -1.84 -15.04 -12.55
CA TRP A 160 -2.90 -14.17 -13.05
C TRP A 160 -2.38 -12.77 -13.40
N GLU A 161 -1.54 -12.16 -12.56
CA GLU A 161 -1.02 -10.79 -12.76
C GLU A 161 -0.23 -10.63 -14.08
N TRP A 162 0.40 -11.67 -14.60
CA TRP A 162 1.05 -11.60 -15.93
C TRP A 162 0.06 -11.32 -17.06
N PHE A 163 -1.19 -11.73 -16.90
CA PHE A 163 -2.21 -11.60 -17.94
C PHE A 163 -2.63 -10.14 -18.17
N PRO A 164 -3.15 -9.40 -17.17
CA PRO A 164 -3.47 -7.98 -17.37
C PRO A 164 -2.21 -7.12 -17.55
N LEU A 165 -1.06 -7.43 -16.94
CA LEU A 165 0.10 -6.54 -17.04
C LEU A 165 0.91 -6.69 -18.34
N VAL A 166 0.98 -7.90 -18.92
CA VAL A 166 1.89 -8.18 -20.04
C VAL A 166 1.15 -8.72 -21.27
N ILE A 167 0.28 -9.70 -21.11
CA ILE A 167 -0.35 -10.40 -22.25
C ILE A 167 -1.51 -9.60 -22.85
N ALA A 168 -2.36 -9.04 -22.00
CA ALA A 168 -3.58 -8.34 -22.38
C ALA A 168 -3.80 -7.06 -21.54
N PRO A 169 -3.02 -5.99 -21.77
CA PRO A 169 -3.12 -4.71 -21.05
C PRO A 169 -4.51 -4.06 -21.07
N PHE A 170 -5.33 -4.38 -22.06
CA PHE A 170 -6.70 -3.86 -22.15
C PHE A 170 -7.63 -4.38 -21.03
N LEU A 171 -7.25 -5.45 -20.32
CA LEU A 171 -7.98 -5.95 -19.16
C LEU A 171 -7.80 -5.09 -17.90
N SER A 172 -6.68 -4.35 -17.79
CA SER A 172 -6.44 -3.43 -16.67
C SER A 172 -7.42 -2.26 -16.69
N TYR A 173 -7.80 -1.75 -17.87
CA TYR A 173 -8.79 -0.69 -18.04
C TYR A 173 -9.92 -1.17 -18.95
N PHE A 174 -10.83 -1.97 -18.40
CA PHE A 174 -11.91 -2.58 -19.17
C PHE A 174 -13.04 -1.58 -19.46
N MET A 175 -12.80 -0.71 -20.45
CA MET A 175 -13.67 0.40 -20.83
C MET A 175 -14.31 0.16 -22.19
N TRP A 176 -15.06 -0.93 -22.32
CA TRP A 176 -15.66 -1.33 -23.60
C TRP A 176 -16.51 -0.25 -24.33
N PRO A 177 -17.22 0.71 -23.68
CA PRO A 177 -17.96 1.75 -24.38
C PRO A 177 -17.05 2.69 -25.18
N THR A 178 -15.83 2.94 -24.69
CA THR A 178 -14.85 3.75 -25.44
C THR A 178 -14.28 2.98 -26.63
N TRP A 179 -14.38 1.64 -26.67
CA TRP A 179 -14.02 0.83 -27.84
C TRP A 179 -15.11 0.85 -28.92
N ILE A 180 -16.39 0.95 -28.52
CA ILE A 180 -17.51 1.01 -29.48
C ILE A 180 -17.57 2.37 -30.17
N ALA A 181 -17.35 3.45 -29.43
CA ALA A 181 -17.43 4.81 -29.96
C ALA A 181 -16.17 5.64 -29.60
N PRO A 182 -15.00 5.28 -30.14
CA PRO A 182 -13.72 5.88 -29.75
C PRO A 182 -13.59 7.35 -30.14
N SER A 183 -14.32 7.81 -31.16
CA SER A 183 -14.31 9.21 -31.62
C SER A 183 -15.36 10.07 -30.92
N ASN A 184 -16.24 9.50 -30.09
CA ASN A 184 -17.28 10.26 -29.42
C ASN A 184 -16.73 10.93 -28.16
N VAL A 185 -16.63 12.25 -28.20
CA VAL A 185 -16.11 13.08 -27.11
C VAL A 185 -16.88 12.86 -25.80
N VAL A 186 -18.22 12.75 -25.86
CA VAL A 186 -19.06 12.55 -24.67
C VAL A 186 -18.82 11.18 -24.04
N VAL A 187 -18.69 10.14 -24.86
CA VAL A 187 -18.40 8.77 -24.39
C VAL A 187 -17.04 8.73 -23.71
N ASN A 188 -16.02 9.34 -24.30
CA ASN A 188 -14.68 9.41 -23.72
C ASN A 188 -14.61 10.28 -22.46
N GLN A 189 -15.42 11.33 -22.36
CA GLN A 189 -15.50 12.18 -21.16
C GLN A 189 -16.17 11.47 -19.98
N ILE A 190 -17.21 10.66 -20.24
CA ILE A 190 -17.96 9.96 -19.18
C ILE A 190 -17.27 8.66 -18.78
N PHE A 191 -16.84 7.85 -19.75
CA PHE A 191 -16.36 6.49 -19.53
C PHE A 191 -14.84 6.33 -19.70
N GLY A 192 -14.13 7.33 -20.24
CA GLY A 192 -12.68 7.26 -20.37
C GLY A 192 -11.98 7.35 -19.01
N GLY A 193 -11.04 6.45 -18.77
CA GLY A 193 -10.32 6.33 -17.49
C GLY A 193 -9.16 7.29 -17.29
N ASN A 194 -8.48 7.66 -18.37
CA ASN A 194 -7.34 8.59 -18.32
C ASN A 194 -7.73 10.04 -18.59
N THR A 195 -8.77 10.25 -19.40
CA THR A 195 -9.16 11.58 -19.91
C THR A 195 -10.52 12.06 -19.41
N GLY A 196 -11.28 11.18 -18.74
CA GLY A 196 -12.66 11.42 -18.34
C GLY A 196 -12.92 11.00 -16.89
N PHE A 197 -14.20 10.89 -16.53
CA PHE A 197 -14.64 10.54 -15.19
C PHE A 197 -14.41 9.07 -14.81
N GLY A 198 -14.23 8.18 -15.79
CA GLY A 198 -14.01 6.75 -15.55
C GLY A 198 -15.16 6.08 -14.78
N LEU A 199 -16.43 6.46 -15.05
CA LEU A 199 -17.60 6.00 -14.27
C LEU A 199 -17.89 4.49 -14.35
N MET A 200 -17.14 3.72 -15.13
CA MET A 200 -17.16 2.27 -15.07
C MET A 200 -15.93 1.74 -14.33
N PRO A 201 -16.08 1.33 -13.05
CA PRO A 201 -14.99 0.81 -12.25
C PRO A 201 -14.77 -0.69 -12.52
N ILE A 202 -14.57 -1.08 -13.78
CA ILE A 202 -14.29 -2.47 -14.14
C ILE A 202 -12.82 -2.58 -14.54
N SER A 203 -12.08 -3.32 -13.72
CA SER A 203 -10.70 -3.69 -13.96
C SER A 203 -10.51 -5.14 -13.53
N PHE A 204 -9.83 -5.92 -14.35
CA PHE A 204 -9.44 -7.30 -14.02
C PHE A 204 -8.03 -7.39 -13.45
N ASP A 205 -7.43 -6.23 -13.18
CA ASP A 205 -6.09 -6.06 -12.64
C ASP A 205 -6.18 -5.60 -11.18
N TRP A 206 -5.69 -6.44 -10.27
CA TRP A 206 -5.74 -6.13 -8.84
C TRP A 206 -4.84 -4.95 -8.47
N ALA A 207 -3.73 -4.74 -9.18
CA ALA A 207 -2.87 -3.58 -8.97
C ALA A 207 -3.61 -2.28 -9.32
N THR A 208 -4.37 -2.27 -10.41
CA THR A 208 -5.21 -1.13 -10.80
C THR A 208 -6.31 -0.87 -9.75
N VAL A 209 -7.01 -1.91 -9.30
CA VAL A 209 -8.06 -1.80 -8.26
C VAL A 209 -7.53 -1.25 -6.94
N THR A 210 -6.32 -1.64 -6.55
CA THR A 210 -5.73 -1.26 -5.25
C THR A 210 -4.86 0.00 -5.29
N SER A 211 -4.61 0.56 -6.47
CA SER A 211 -3.72 1.71 -6.68
C SER A 211 -4.11 2.96 -5.88
N PHE A 212 -5.40 3.25 -5.74
CA PHE A 212 -5.88 4.47 -5.10
C PHE A 212 -6.19 4.30 -3.61
N LEU A 213 -7.00 3.29 -3.25
CA LEU A 213 -7.50 3.12 -1.87
C LEU A 213 -6.80 1.99 -1.10
N GLY A 214 -5.76 1.38 -1.68
CA GLY A 214 -5.18 0.14 -1.19
C GLY A 214 -6.11 -1.05 -1.38
N SER A 215 -5.82 -2.16 -0.68
CA SER A 215 -6.65 -3.37 -0.75
C SER A 215 -8.02 -3.14 -0.07
N PRO A 216 -9.16 -3.23 -0.79
CA PRO A 216 -10.47 -3.08 -0.17
C PRO A 216 -10.81 -4.24 0.77
N LEU A 217 -10.16 -5.39 0.61
CA LEU A 217 -10.37 -6.58 1.45
C LEU A 217 -9.99 -6.36 2.92
N GLN A 218 -9.06 -5.43 3.18
CA GLN A 218 -8.63 -5.11 4.55
C GLN A 218 -9.51 -4.03 5.19
N THR A 219 -10.25 -3.27 4.39
CA THR A 219 -10.93 -2.07 4.84
C THR A 219 -12.37 -2.41 5.27
N PRO A 220 -12.84 -1.92 6.43
CA PRO A 220 -14.22 -2.14 6.86
C PRO A 220 -15.24 -1.62 5.85
N ALA A 221 -16.37 -2.33 5.67
CA ALA A 221 -17.38 -1.99 4.68
C ALA A 221 -17.94 -0.55 4.84
N PHE A 222 -18.12 -0.06 6.06
CA PHE A 222 -18.61 1.31 6.29
C PHE A 222 -17.65 2.37 5.73
N ALA A 223 -16.34 2.14 5.81
CA ALA A 223 -15.34 3.07 5.33
C ALA A 223 -15.30 3.06 3.79
N ILE A 224 -15.47 1.89 3.18
CA ILE A 224 -15.61 1.75 1.72
C ILE A 224 -16.83 2.53 1.22
N VAL A 225 -17.99 2.36 1.87
CA VAL A 225 -19.22 3.09 1.50
C VAL A 225 -19.03 4.60 1.67
N ASN A 226 -18.39 5.05 2.75
CA ASN A 226 -18.13 6.47 2.98
C ASN A 226 -17.25 7.09 1.88
N VAL A 227 -16.17 6.41 1.51
CA VAL A 227 -15.31 6.87 0.39
C VAL A 227 -16.07 6.85 -0.92
N PHE A 228 -16.84 5.78 -1.19
CA PHE A 228 -17.67 5.68 -2.39
C PHE A 228 -18.65 6.85 -2.51
N LEU A 229 -19.35 7.21 -1.43
CA LEU A 229 -20.23 8.38 -1.40
C LEU A 229 -19.47 9.68 -1.68
N GLY A 230 -18.26 9.83 -1.13
CA GLY A 230 -17.39 10.98 -1.40
C GLY A 230 -17.00 11.07 -2.89
N VAL A 231 -16.65 9.95 -3.50
CA VAL A 231 -16.34 9.88 -4.94
C VAL A 231 -17.57 10.20 -5.79
N CYS A 232 -18.76 9.67 -5.44
CA CYS A 232 -20.00 10.02 -6.12
C CYS A 232 -20.31 11.52 -6.02
N PHE A 233 -20.14 12.12 -4.84
CA PHE A 233 -20.35 13.55 -4.63
C PHE A 233 -19.38 14.39 -5.47
N MET A 234 -18.09 14.01 -5.49
CA MET A 234 -17.08 14.68 -6.32
C MET A 234 -17.37 14.53 -7.82
N ALA A 235 -17.79 13.35 -8.26
CA ALA A 235 -18.16 13.09 -9.66
C ALA A 235 -19.37 13.92 -10.10
N ILE A 236 -20.40 14.04 -9.25
CA ILE A 236 -21.56 14.90 -9.52
C ILE A 236 -21.15 16.38 -9.58
N GLY A 237 -20.33 16.83 -8.63
CA GLY A 237 -19.83 18.21 -8.62
C GLY A 237 -19.00 18.54 -9.85
N ALA A 238 -18.09 17.64 -10.23
CA ALA A 238 -17.25 17.81 -11.40
C ALA A 238 -18.04 17.71 -12.72
N ALA A 239 -19.04 16.82 -12.81
CA ALA A 239 -19.96 16.78 -13.95
C ALA A 239 -20.81 18.06 -14.04
N GLY A 240 -21.28 18.59 -12.90
CA GLY A 240 -21.98 19.87 -12.84
C GLY A 240 -21.13 21.02 -13.38
N LEU A 241 -19.87 21.10 -12.97
CA LEU A 241 -18.93 22.12 -13.47
C LEU A 241 -18.58 21.92 -14.96
N ALA A 242 -18.41 20.67 -15.41
CA ALA A 242 -18.04 20.38 -16.80
C ALA A 242 -19.18 20.65 -17.80
N PHE A 243 -20.43 20.30 -17.45
CA PHE A 243 -21.56 20.37 -18.38
C PHE A 243 -22.45 21.61 -18.18
N ALA A 244 -22.67 22.03 -16.94
CA ALA A 244 -23.51 23.18 -16.58
C ALA A 244 -22.70 24.42 -16.17
N GLY A 245 -21.37 24.29 -16.06
CA GLY A 245 -20.49 25.41 -15.77
C GLY A 245 -20.38 26.38 -16.95
N PRO A 246 -19.75 27.54 -16.71
CA PRO A 246 -19.45 28.52 -17.73
C PRO A 246 -18.70 27.93 -18.94
N GLU A 247 -18.96 28.48 -20.14
CA GLU A 247 -18.43 27.94 -21.41
C GLU A 247 -16.90 27.82 -21.46
N TYR A 248 -16.20 28.62 -20.66
CA TYR A 248 -14.74 28.54 -20.54
C TYR A 248 -14.23 27.25 -19.90
N TYR A 249 -15.04 26.50 -19.16
CA TYR A 249 -14.59 25.19 -18.67
C TYR A 249 -14.59 24.10 -19.74
N ARG A 250 -15.31 24.30 -20.85
CA ARG A 250 -15.43 23.29 -21.92
C ARG A 250 -14.16 23.11 -22.74
N TYR A 251 -13.26 24.10 -22.75
CA TYR A 251 -11.96 23.99 -23.43
C TYR A 251 -10.90 23.27 -22.58
N LEU A 252 -11.14 23.08 -21.28
CA LEU A 252 -10.21 22.41 -20.37
C LEU A 252 -10.49 20.90 -20.34
N PRO A 253 -9.44 20.06 -20.29
CA PRO A 253 -9.63 18.63 -20.06
C PRO A 253 -10.26 18.39 -18.67
N ILE A 254 -11.23 17.47 -18.60
CA ILE A 254 -11.94 17.13 -17.36
C ILE A 254 -10.98 16.57 -16.30
N SER A 255 -9.99 15.81 -16.75
CA SER A 255 -8.92 15.27 -15.91
C SER A 255 -7.59 15.55 -16.59
N ALA A 256 -6.71 16.29 -15.91
CA ALA A 256 -5.36 16.56 -16.38
C ALA A 256 -4.44 16.87 -15.20
N ASN A 257 -3.20 16.38 -15.30
CA ASN A 257 -2.13 16.60 -14.32
C ASN A 257 -1.26 17.83 -14.66
N GLN A 258 -1.81 18.80 -15.42
CA GLN A 258 -1.08 19.98 -15.87
C GLN A 258 -1.87 21.24 -15.53
N ASN A 259 -1.15 22.31 -15.22
CA ASN A 259 -1.75 23.63 -15.06
C ASN A 259 -1.95 24.26 -16.43
N PHE A 260 -3.13 24.84 -16.67
CA PHE A 260 -3.46 25.50 -17.93
C PHE A 260 -3.56 27.01 -17.74
N ASP A 261 -3.14 27.76 -18.76
CA ASP A 261 -3.44 29.19 -18.87
C ASP A 261 -4.89 29.41 -19.34
N ARG A 262 -5.28 30.69 -19.44
CA ARG A 262 -6.63 31.09 -19.91
C ARG A 262 -6.95 30.65 -21.36
N PHE A 263 -5.98 30.12 -22.09
CA PHE A 263 -6.10 29.65 -23.48
C PHE A 263 -5.96 28.13 -23.59
N ALA A 264 -6.04 27.40 -22.47
CA ALA A 264 -5.88 25.95 -22.41
C ALA A 264 -4.48 25.45 -22.83
N GLN A 265 -3.47 26.32 -22.80
CA GLN A 265 -2.07 25.94 -23.02
C GLN A 265 -1.37 25.63 -21.69
N PRO A 266 -0.35 24.76 -21.68
CA PRO A 266 0.43 24.49 -20.47
C PRO A 266 0.97 25.79 -19.87
N TYR A 267 0.64 26.05 -18.61
CA TYR A 267 1.02 27.28 -17.91
C TYR A 267 2.54 27.33 -17.73
N ASN A 268 3.18 28.38 -18.23
CA ASN A 268 4.62 28.56 -18.07
C ASN A 268 4.93 29.08 -16.66
N THR A 269 5.56 28.24 -15.84
CA THR A 269 6.04 28.55 -14.49
C THR A 269 7.52 28.91 -14.43
N SER A 270 8.18 29.10 -15.59
CA SER A 270 9.59 29.52 -15.69
C SER A 270 9.77 31.01 -15.43
#